data_AF-F7T5T6-F1
#
_entry.id   AF-F7T5T6-F1
#
_cell.length_a   1.000
_cell.length_b   1.000
_cell.length_c   1.000
_cell.angle_alpha   90.00
_cell.angle_beta   90.00
_cell.angle_gamma   90.00
#
_symmetry.space_group_name_H-M   'P 1'
#
loop_
_entity.id
_entity.type
_entity.pdbx_description
1 polymer ?
#
loop_
_entity_poly.entity_id
_entity_poly.type
_entity_poly.pdbx_seq_one_letter_code
_entity_poly.pdbx_strand_id
1 'polypeptide(L)' 'MGSLVDACLYARGGEVRQVEGPAVEIVSLAGEVRAQVDGSVVASLSGVVADPAGRVHGGCLCRGLIRFV' A
#
# COMPACT_ATOMS: atom_id res chain seq x y z
N MET A 1 -7.75 3.87 10.34
CA MET A 1 -6.42 3.42 9.91
C MET A 1 -6.11 2.14 10.65
N GLY A 2 -5.53 1.16 9.97
CA GLY A 2 -5.36 -0.21 10.47
C GLY A 2 -4.04 -0.81 10.03
N SER A 3 -3.81 -2.07 10.43
CA SER A 3 -2.55 -2.77 10.28
C SER A 3 -2.55 -3.74 9.10
N LEU A 4 -1.36 -4.02 8.61
CA LEU A 4 -1.04 -4.96 7.55
C LEU A 4 -0.06 -6.01 8.06
N VAL A 5 -0.16 -7.22 7.51
CA VAL A 5 0.81 -8.31 7.70
C VAL A 5 2.09 -8.03 6.90
N ASP A 6 1.94 -7.40 5.73
CA ASP A 6 3.01 -6.95 4.85
C ASP A 6 2.47 -5.84 3.91
N ALA A 7 3.38 -5.07 3.33
CA ALA A 7 3.04 -4.08 2.32
C ALA A 7 4.08 -4.04 1.19
N CYS A 8 3.59 -3.86 -0.03
CA CYS A 8 4.40 -3.57 -1.20
C CYS A 8 4.12 -2.16 -1.69
N LEU A 9 5.19 -1.38 -1.93
CA LEU A 9 5.12 -0.03 -2.47
C LEU A 9 5.98 0.10 -3.73
N TYR A 10 5.48 0.82 -4.73
CA TYR A 10 6.31 1.42 -5.77
C TYR A 10 6.92 2.72 -5.23
N ALA A 11 8.25 2.75 -5.16
CA ALA A 11 8.98 3.96 -4.81
C ALA A 11 9.15 4.86 -6.03
N ARG A 12 9.71 6.07 -5.81
CA ARG A 12 9.75 7.14 -6.81
C ARG A 12 10.47 6.76 -8.11
N GLY A 13 11.42 5.82 -8.07
CA GLY A 13 12.14 5.32 -9.25
C GLY A 13 11.46 4.16 -9.96
N GLY A 14 10.26 3.75 -9.51
CA GLY A 14 9.54 2.58 -10.03
C GLY A 14 10.01 1.26 -9.43
N GLU A 15 11.02 1.28 -8.55
CA GLU A 15 11.46 0.11 -7.83
C GLU A 15 10.38 -0.37 -6.86
N VAL A 16 10.24 -1.69 -6.77
CA VAL A 16 9.34 -2.34 -5.82
C VAL A 16 10.04 -2.44 -4.47
N ARG A 17 9.41 -1.90 -3.44
CA ARG A 17 9.83 -2.02 -2.05
C ARG A 17 8.85 -2.90 -1.29
N GLN A 18 9.37 -4.02 -0.81
CA GLN A 18 8.66 -4.83 0.19
C GLN A 18 8.94 -4.29 1.59
N VAL A 19 7.87 -4.17 2.38
CA VAL A 19 7.88 -3.81 3.78
C VAL A 19 7.33 -5.00 4.55
N GLU A 20 8.23 -5.74 5.18
CA GLU A 20 7.92 -6.99 5.86
C GLU A 20 7.53 -6.76 7.33
N GLY A 21 6.61 -7.59 7.82
CA GLY A 21 6.40 -7.83 9.24
C GLY A 21 4.95 -7.64 9.68
N PRO A 22 4.48 -8.42 10.68
CA PRO A 22 3.05 -8.63 10.97
C PRO A 22 2.32 -7.40 11.56
N ALA A 23 2.97 -6.25 11.61
CA ALA A 23 2.48 -5.03 12.23
C ALA A 23 2.91 -3.79 11.42
N VAL A 24 2.80 -3.87 10.09
CA VAL A 24 2.99 -2.69 9.24
C VAL A 24 1.77 -1.79 9.40
N GLU A 25 1.96 -0.58 9.90
CA GLU A 25 0.87 0.36 10.19
C GLU A 25 0.62 1.29 9.00
N ILE A 26 -0.64 1.41 8.56
CA ILE A 26 -1.01 2.40 7.55
C ILE A 26 -1.13 3.76 8.23
N VAL A 27 -0.17 4.64 7.97
CA VAL A 27 -0.12 6.03 8.49
C VAL A 27 -1.03 6.94 7.68
N SER A 28 -1.07 6.75 6.36
CA SER A 28 -1.99 7.48 5.48
C SER A 28 -2.29 6.66 4.23
N LEU A 29 -3.48 6.87 3.68
CA LEU A 29 -3.92 6.27 2.43
C LEU A 29 -4.76 7.30 1.68
N ALA A 30 -4.42 7.54 0.43
CA ALA A 30 -5.14 8.43 -0.45
C ALA A 30 -5.17 7.87 -1.86
N GLY A 31 -6.25 8.14 -2.57
CA GLY A 31 -6.39 7.69 -3.94
C GLY A 31 -7.84 7.65 -4.37
N GLU A 32 -8.07 6.94 -5.46
CA GLU A 32 -9.36 6.91 -6.12
C GLU A 32 -9.74 5.49 -6.49
N VAL A 33 -11.05 5.28 -6.58
CA VAL A 33 -11.66 4.05 -7.05
C VAL A 33 -12.57 4.43 -8.20
N ARG A 34 -12.34 3.83 -9.37
CA ARG A 34 -13.10 4.09 -10.59
C ARG A 34 -13.71 2.81 -11.14
N ALA A 35 -14.97 2.88 -11.52
CA ALA A 35 -15.61 1.83 -12.31
C ALA A 35 -15.12 1.93 -13.76
N GLN A 36 -14.92 0.78 -14.39
CA GLN A 36 -14.57 0.65 -15.79
C GLN A 36 -15.81 0.30 -16.63
N VAL A 37 -15.70 0.48 -17.95
CA VAL A 37 -16.79 0.19 -18.90
C VAL A 37 -17.20 -1.28 -18.89
N ASP A 38 -16.27 -2.18 -18.58
CA ASP A 38 -16.52 -3.63 -18.45
C ASP A 38 -17.15 -4.03 -17.10
N GLY A 39 -17.47 -3.05 -16.24
CA GLY A 39 -18.03 -3.27 -14.91
C GLY A 39 -16.99 -3.63 -13.84
N SER A 40 -15.72 -3.76 -14.18
CA SER A 40 -14.65 -3.94 -13.20
C SER A 40 -14.39 -2.64 -12.42
N VAL A 41 -13.77 -2.77 -11.25
CA VAL A 41 -13.39 -1.64 -10.42
C VAL A 41 -11.87 -1.58 -10.30
N VAL A 42 -11.32 -0.39 -10.52
CA VAL A 42 -9.89 -0.14 -10.44
C VAL A 42 -9.61 0.88 -9.34
N ALA A 43 -8.74 0.49 -8.42
CA ALA A 43 -8.19 1.39 -7.41
C ALA A 43 -6.78 1.85 -7.83
N SER A 44 -6.51 3.13 -7.60
CA SER A 44 -5.17 3.73 -7.64
C SER A 44 -4.92 4.38 -6.28
N LEU A 45 -4.08 3.73 -5.46
CA LEU A 45 -3.86 4.11 -4.07
C LEU A 45 -2.38 4.43 -3.85
N SER A 46 -2.14 5.48 -3.09
CA SER A 46 -0.83 5.88 -2.57
C SER A 46 -0.94 6.07 -1.07
N GLY A 47 0.16 5.89 -0.37
CA GLY A 47 0.12 5.95 1.08
C GLY A 47 1.48 5.96 1.72
N VAL A 48 1.43 6.02 3.05
CA VAL A 48 2.57 5.96 3.92
C VAL A 48 2.34 4.83 4.91
N VAL A 49 3.34 3.97 5.07
CA VAL A 49 3.33 2.89 6.05
C VAL A 49 4.52 3.01 6.99
N ALA A 50 4.36 2.52 8.22
CA ALA A 50 5.45 2.34 9.16
C ALA A 50 5.73 0.84 9.32
N ASP A 51 7.00 0.44 9.22
CA ASP A 51 7.42 -0.92 9.49
C ASP A 51 7.47 -1.21 11.00
N PRO A 52 7.66 -2.47 11.44
CA PRO A 52 7.72 -2.79 12.87
C PRO A 52 8.87 -2.13 13.64
N ALA A 53 9.91 -1.64 12.94
CA ALA A 53 11.00 -0.87 13.54
C ALA A 53 10.68 0.64 13.60
N GLY A 54 9.48 1.06 13.21
CA GLY A 54 9.03 2.45 13.18
C GLY A 54 9.57 3.25 12.00
N ARG A 55 10.20 2.63 11.00
CA ARG A 55 10.69 3.34 9.80
C ARG A 55 9.55 3.56 8.83
N VAL A 56 9.50 4.78 8.29
CA VAL A 56 8.39 5.24 7.46
C VAL A 56 8.72 5.12 5.97
N HIS A 57 7.79 4.56 5.20
CA HIS A 57 7.92 4.31 3.77
C HIS A 57 6.71 4.88 3.03
N GLY A 58 6.95 5.68 2.00
CA GLY A 58 5.89 6.26 1.15
C GLY A 58 5.98 5.75 -0.28
N GLY A 59 4.83 5.57 -0.92
CA GLY A 59 4.77 5.14 -2.32
C GLY A 59 3.37 4.79 -2.80
N CYS A 60 3.27 4.38 -4.07
CA CYS A 60 2.04 3.80 -4.61
C CYS A 60 1.91 2.35 -4.15
N LEU A 61 0.73 1.97 -3.69
CA LEU A 61 0.46 0.62 -3.20
C LEU A 61 0.46 -0.38 -4.37
N CYS A 62 1.25 -1.45 -4.27
CA CYS A 62 1.26 -2.50 -5.28
C CYS A 62 -0.06 -3.28 -5.23
N ARG A 63 -0.68 -3.49 -6.40
CA ARG A 63 -1.89 -4.33 -6.49
C ARG A 63 -1.60 -5.77 -6.08
N GLY A 64 -2.48 -6.35 -5.28
CA GLY A 64 -2.47 -7.78 -4.94
C GLY A 64 -1.38 -8.24 -3.97
N LEU A 65 -0.52 -7.34 -3.49
CA LEU A 65 0.62 -7.63 -2.60
C LEU A 65 0.50 -6.87 -1.26
N ILE A 66 -0.74 -6.68 -0.80
CA ILE A 66 -1.04 -6.04 0.48
C ILE A 66 -2.00 -6.94 1.23
N ARG A 67 -1.64 -7.31 2.45
CA ARG A 67 -2.44 -8.17 3.30
C ARG A 67 -2.81 -7.46 4.60
N PHE A 68 -4.10 -7.27 4.85
CA PHE A 68 -4.62 -6.76 6.11
C PHE A 68 -4.59 -7.85 7.19
N VAL A 69 -4.46 -7.43 8.46
CA VAL A 69 -4.60 -8.29 9.64
C VAL A 69 -6.06 -8.71 9.84
#